data_AF-A0A345P0Z8-F1
#
_entry.id   AF-A0A345P0Z8-F1
#
_cell.length_a   1.000
_cell.length_b   1.000
_cell.length_c   1.000
_cell.angle_alpha   90.00
_cell.angle_beta   90.00
_cell.angle_gamma   90.00
#
_symmetry.space_group_name_H-M   'P 1'
#
loop_
_entity.id
_entity.type
_entity.pdbx_description
1 polymer ?
#
loop_
_entity_poly.entity_id
_entity_poly.type
_entity_poly.pdbx_seq_one_letter_code
_entity_poly.pdbx_strand_id
1 'polypeptide(L)'
;MTTFSFLILSEKSSLIEKDRYNKHSFVKKEGNFYIFARQQTAGIVEGKSISREYIDFIRSISSEMESPIYTLVKELKNKEGENDFSIKKYIDSNGIIDSEKVLVLNKDTLISYNKLYKFPFITSEITRF
;
A
#
# COMPACT_ATOMS: atom_id res chain seq x y z
N MET A 1 -20.08 4.67 -5.73
CA MET A 1 -18.61 4.69 -5.85
C MET A 1 -18.06 3.94 -4.65
N THR A 2 -17.09 3.07 -4.85
CA THR A 2 -16.51 2.27 -3.77
C THR A 2 -15.02 2.57 -3.69
N THR A 3 -14.56 2.90 -2.48
CA THR A 3 -13.15 3.20 -2.25
C THR A 3 -12.43 1.95 -1.79
N PHE A 4 -11.30 1.68 -2.42
CA PHE A 4 -10.41 0.58 -2.08
C PHE A 4 -9.06 1.09 -1.61
N SER A 5 -8.51 0.40 -0.62
CA SER A 5 -7.11 0.49 -0.26
C SER A 5 -6.39 -0.72 -0.86
N PHE A 6 -5.29 -0.44 -1.56
CA PHE A 6 -4.44 -1.42 -2.19
C PHE A 6 -3.09 -1.47 -1.46
N LEU A 7 -2.62 -2.69 -1.20
CA LEU A 7 -1.25 -2.98 -0.82
C LEU A 7 -0.55 -3.68 -1.98
N ILE A 8 0.63 -3.19 -2.31
CA ILE A 8 1.41 -3.64 -3.46
C ILE A 8 2.80 -4.00 -2.93
N LEU A 9 3.17 -5.26 -3.08
CA LEU A 9 4.32 -5.87 -2.41
C LEU A 9 5.18 -6.65 -3.40
N SER A 10 6.48 -6.78 -3.16
CA SER A 10 7.37 -7.61 -4.00
C SER A 10 7.13 -9.12 -3.78
N GLU A 11 6.60 -9.49 -2.62
CA GLU A 11 6.38 -10.88 -2.20
C GLU A 11 5.01 -11.04 -1.53
N LYS A 12 4.53 -12.29 -1.38
CA LYS A 12 3.33 -12.54 -0.58
C LYS A 12 3.68 -12.49 0.90
N SER A 13 2.89 -11.75 1.66
CA SER A 13 2.98 -11.72 3.12
C SER A 13 1.85 -12.52 3.76
N SER A 14 2.19 -13.41 4.68
CA SER A 14 1.19 -14.18 5.44
C SER A 14 0.52 -13.33 6.53
N LEU A 15 1.17 -12.23 6.94
CA LEU A 15 0.68 -11.32 7.98
C LEU A 15 -0.56 -10.56 7.51
N ILE A 16 -0.67 -10.23 6.21
CA ILE A 16 -1.83 -9.54 5.63
C ILE A 16 -3.12 -10.35 5.84
N GLU A 17 -3.07 -11.66 5.64
CA GLU A 17 -4.26 -12.52 5.71
C GLU A 17 -4.68 -12.85 7.15
N LYS A 18 -3.72 -12.77 8.09
CA LYS A 18 -3.89 -13.08 9.51
C LYS A 18 -4.36 -11.89 10.34
N ASP A 19 -4.10 -10.66 9.91
CA ASP A 19 -4.49 -9.45 10.64
C ASP A 19 -6.02 -9.28 10.60
N ARG A 20 -6.67 -9.30 11.78
CA ARG A 20 -8.14 -9.23 11.90
C ARG A 20 -8.73 -7.88 11.49
N TYR A 21 -7.98 -6.79 11.64
CA TYR A 21 -8.47 -5.42 11.49
C TYR A 21 -7.98 -4.76 10.21
N ASN A 22 -6.80 -5.17 9.73
CA ASN A 22 -6.12 -4.68 8.54
C ASN A 22 -6.09 -5.69 7.40
N LYS A 23 -6.91 -6.74 7.47
CA LYS A 23 -6.99 -7.76 6.42
C LYS A 23 -7.19 -7.14 5.04
N HIS A 24 -6.34 -7.52 4.10
CA HIS A 24 -6.57 -7.31 2.68
C HIS A 24 -6.68 -8.67 1.99
N SER A 25 -7.59 -8.77 1.01
CA SER A 25 -7.73 -9.95 0.17
C SER A 25 -6.70 -9.91 -0.94
N PHE A 26 -6.08 -11.04 -1.25
CA PHE A 26 -5.25 -11.15 -2.44
C PHE A 26 -6.11 -10.98 -3.70
N VAL A 27 -5.71 -10.07 -4.58
CA VAL A 27 -6.40 -9.80 -5.85
C VAL A 27 -5.70 -10.53 -6.98
N LYS A 28 -4.44 -10.18 -7.25
CA LYS A 28 -3.66 -10.75 -8.35
C LYS A 28 -2.16 -10.49 -8.20
N LYS A 29 -1.37 -11.20 -9.02
CA LYS A 29 0.03 -10.87 -9.29
C LYS A 29 0.10 -10.10 -10.62
N GLU A 30 0.81 -8.99 -10.63
CA GLU A 30 1.03 -8.17 -11.82
C GLU A 30 2.52 -7.83 -11.95
N GLY A 31 3.20 -8.44 -12.91
CA GLY A 31 4.66 -8.39 -12.99
C GLY A 31 5.31 -8.98 -11.73
N ASN A 32 6.19 -8.21 -11.11
CA ASN A 32 6.88 -8.58 -9.86
C ASN A 32 6.12 -8.16 -8.60
N PHE A 33 4.88 -7.67 -8.74
CA PHE A 33 4.09 -7.21 -7.61
C PHE A 33 2.92 -8.13 -7.29
N TYR A 34 2.73 -8.38 -6.00
CA TYR A 34 1.53 -8.97 -5.43
C TYR A 34 0.61 -7.84 -4.97
N ILE A 35 -0.63 -7.86 -5.43
CA ILE A 35 -1.63 -6.84 -5.16
C ILE A 35 -2.69 -7.43 -4.24
N PHE A 36 -2.88 -6.76 -3.11
CA PHE A 36 -3.95 -7.04 -2.16
C PHE A 36 -4.86 -5.82 -2.09
N ALA A 37 -6.15 -6.05 -1.90
CA ALA A 37 -7.13 -4.98 -1.80
C ALA A 37 -8.08 -5.21 -0.63
N ARG A 38 -8.61 -4.12 -0.12
CA ARG A 38 -9.79 -4.16 0.72
C ARG A 38 -10.65 -2.93 0.47
N GLN A 39 -11.95 -3.08 0.67
CA GLN A 39 -12.82 -1.91 0.77
C GLN A 39 -12.37 -1.05 1.96
N GLN A 40 -12.25 0.25 1.74
CA GLN A 40 -11.61 1.16 2.68
C GLN A 40 -12.20 1.08 4.08
N THR A 41 -11.31 1.11 5.08
CA THR A 41 -11.59 1.01 6.51
C THR A 41 -10.69 2.02 7.24
N ALA A 42 -10.97 2.31 8.52
CA ALA A 42 -10.46 3.48 9.26
C ALA A 42 -8.92 3.68 9.26
N GLY A 43 -8.12 2.63 9.01
CA GLY A 43 -6.66 2.69 9.09
C GLY A 43 -5.97 3.57 8.04
N ILE A 44 -6.55 3.73 6.84
CA ILE A 44 -6.01 4.57 5.77
C ILE A 44 -7.15 5.27 5.03
N VAL A 45 -7.45 6.50 5.49
CA VAL A 45 -8.61 7.27 5.04
C VAL A 45 -8.16 8.58 4.41
N GLU A 46 -8.79 8.94 3.30
CA GLU A 46 -8.51 10.19 2.62
C GLU A 46 -8.78 11.40 3.54
N GLY A 47 -7.90 12.40 3.46
CA GLY A 47 -7.96 13.59 4.31
C GLY A 47 -7.59 13.37 5.78
N LYS A 48 -7.20 12.14 6.18
CA LYS A 48 -6.82 11.81 7.55
C LYS A 48 -5.36 11.35 7.65
N SER A 49 -4.76 11.60 8.81
CA SER A 49 -3.52 10.97 9.22
C SER A 49 -3.72 9.47 9.41
N ILE A 50 -2.63 8.73 9.27
CA ILE A 50 -2.65 7.27 9.33
C ILE A 50 -2.67 6.82 10.79
N SER A 51 -3.54 5.86 11.11
CA SER A 51 -3.56 5.26 12.46
C SER A 51 -2.21 4.61 12.80
N ARG A 52 -1.82 4.64 14.07
CA ARG A 52 -0.57 4.01 14.53
C ARG A 52 -0.58 2.51 14.27
N GLU A 53 -1.71 1.88 14.50
CA GLU A 53 -1.95 0.46 14.30
C GLU A 53 -1.71 0.06 12.84
N TYR A 54 -2.16 0.88 11.89
CA TYR A 54 -1.91 0.64 10.47
C TYR A 54 -0.43 0.81 10.12
N ILE A 55 0.25 1.84 10.65
CA ILE A 55 1.70 2.00 10.46
C ILE A 55 2.48 0.79 11.02
N ASP A 56 2.11 0.31 12.21
CA ASP A 56 2.76 -0.85 12.84
C ASP A 56 2.51 -2.15 12.05
N PHE A 57 1.31 -2.30 11.48
CA PHE A 57 0.98 -3.38 10.55
C PHE A 57 1.84 -3.33 9.28
N ILE A 58 1.90 -2.19 8.58
CA ILE A 58 2.72 -2.02 7.37
C ILE A 58 4.20 -2.25 7.70
N ARG A 59 4.69 -1.75 8.83
CA ARG A 59 6.08 -1.99 9.28
C ARG A 59 6.35 -3.49 9.43
N SER A 60 5.44 -4.22 10.09
CA SER A 60 5.60 -5.67 10.33
C SER A 60 5.69 -6.46 9.02
N ILE A 61 4.85 -6.12 8.04
CA ILE A 61 4.91 -6.74 6.70
C ILE A 61 6.22 -6.36 5.99
N SER A 62 6.64 -5.10 6.05
CA SER A 62 7.87 -4.63 5.38
C SER A 62 9.11 -5.33 5.94
N SER A 63 9.13 -5.58 7.25
CA SER A 63 10.16 -6.37 7.90
C SER A 63 10.10 -7.87 7.55
N GLU A 64 8.91 -8.48 7.40
CA GLU A 64 8.77 -9.89 6.98
C GLU A 64 9.39 -10.15 5.61
N MET A 65 9.21 -9.22 4.66
CA MET A 65 9.67 -9.39 3.27
C MET A 65 11.01 -8.73 2.99
N GLU A 66 11.59 -8.04 3.97
CA GLU A 66 12.79 -7.21 3.82
C GLU A 66 12.68 -6.24 2.63
N SER A 67 11.49 -5.67 2.41
CA SER A 67 11.20 -4.88 1.20
C SER A 67 10.22 -3.73 1.45
N PRO A 68 10.28 -2.66 0.64
CA PRO A 68 9.34 -1.56 0.74
C PRO A 68 7.91 -1.99 0.39
N ILE A 69 6.94 -1.35 1.02
CA ILE A 69 5.52 -1.55 0.71
C ILE A 69 4.96 -0.32 0.04
N TYR A 70 4.21 -0.53 -1.04
CA TYR A 70 3.46 0.54 -1.67
C TYR A 70 1.99 0.45 -1.31
N THR A 71 1.40 1.60 -1.04
CA THR A 71 -0.01 1.73 -0.67
C THR A 71 -0.68 2.80 -1.51
N LEU A 72 -1.92 2.52 -1.88
CA LEU A 72 -2.73 3.41 -2.71
C LEU A 72 -4.19 3.34 -2.27
N VAL A 73 -4.81 4.49 -2.08
CA VAL A 73 -6.26 4.58 -1.91
C VAL A 73 -6.88 5.09 -3.20
N LYS A 74 -7.85 4.36 -3.74
CA LYS A 74 -8.48 4.69 -5.03
C LYS A 74 -9.99 4.55 -4.92
N GLU A 75 -10.67 5.56 -5.43
CA GLU A 75 -12.09 5.49 -5.73
C GLU A 75 -12.27 4.76 -7.07
N LEU A 76 -12.91 3.60 -7.03
CA LEU A 76 -13.29 2.86 -8.23
C LEU A 76 -14.59 3.45 -8.79
N LYS A 77 -14.58 3.75 -10.09
CA LYS A 77 -15.73 4.32 -10.81
C LYS A 77 -16.67 3.20 -11.25
N ASN A 78 -17.89 3.56 -11.66
CA ASN A 78 -18.97 2.59 -11.97
C ASN A 78 -18.48 1.42 -12.85
N LYS A 79 -18.78 0.19 -12.41
CA LYS A 79 -18.37 -1.12 -12.98
C LYS A 79 -16.91 -1.53 -12.79
N GLU A 80 -16.04 -0.69 -12.25
CA GLU A 80 -14.68 -1.09 -11.85
C GLU A 80 -14.71 -1.84 -10.51
N GLY A 81 -14.14 -3.04 -10.48
CA GLY A 81 -13.84 -3.81 -9.29
C GLY A 81 -12.34 -3.80 -8.95
N GLU A 82 -11.98 -4.35 -7.80
CA GLU A 82 -10.58 -4.47 -7.35
C GLU A 82 -9.67 -5.18 -8.38
N ASN A 83 -10.24 -6.11 -9.17
CA ASN A 83 -9.54 -6.84 -10.23
C ASN A 83 -9.12 -5.94 -11.41
N ASP A 84 -9.82 -4.84 -11.63
CA ASP A 84 -9.56 -3.90 -12.74
C ASP A 84 -8.37 -2.98 -12.45
N PHE A 85 -7.97 -2.84 -11.19
CA PHE A 85 -6.79 -2.07 -10.81
C PHE A 85 -5.54 -2.66 -11.46
N SER A 86 -4.72 -1.83 -12.11
CA SER A 86 -3.44 -2.25 -12.69
C SER A 86 -2.33 -1.32 -12.22
N ILE A 87 -1.34 -1.87 -11.52
CA ILE A 87 -0.19 -1.09 -11.05
C ILE A 87 0.66 -0.62 -12.22
N LYS A 88 0.78 -1.43 -13.29
CA LYS A 88 1.51 -1.04 -14.50
C LYS A 88 0.84 0.14 -15.18
N LYS A 89 -0.47 0.06 -15.46
CA LYS A 89 -1.23 1.20 -16.03
C LYS A 89 -1.14 2.43 -15.14
N TYR A 90 -1.18 2.25 -13.82
CA TYR A 90 -1.08 3.35 -12.88
C TYR A 90 0.30 4.03 -12.94
N ILE A 91 1.39 3.26 -12.97
CA ILE A 91 2.75 3.78 -13.15
C ILE A 91 2.89 4.49 -14.50
N ASP A 92 2.45 3.85 -15.59
CA ASP A 92 2.56 4.36 -16.96
C ASP A 92 1.76 5.66 -17.13
N SER A 93 0.52 5.71 -16.63
CA SER A 93 -0.37 6.87 -16.79
C SER A 93 0.02 8.07 -15.91
N ASN A 94 0.69 7.83 -14.79
CA ASN A 94 1.12 8.88 -13.87
C ASN A 94 2.61 9.26 -14.05
N GLY A 95 3.31 8.57 -14.96
CA GLY A 95 4.74 8.76 -15.21
C GLY A 95 5.59 8.49 -13.96
N ILE A 96 5.23 7.49 -13.15
CA ILE A 96 5.97 7.08 -11.95
C ILE A 96 7.13 6.16 -12.36
N ILE A 97 7.90 6.59 -13.36
CA ILE A 97 9.16 5.94 -13.73
C ILE A 97 10.28 6.50 -12.84
N ASP A 98 10.08 7.71 -12.29
CA ASP A 98 10.98 8.33 -11.32
C ASP A 98 10.43 8.28 -9.89
N SER A 99 11.34 7.91 -8.98
CA SER A 99 11.13 7.81 -7.53
C SER A 99 10.59 9.09 -6.85
N GLU A 100 10.59 10.23 -7.55
CA GLU A 100 10.22 11.55 -7.04
C GLU A 100 8.71 11.75 -6.81
N LYS A 101 7.85 10.97 -7.49
CA LYS A 101 6.37 11.09 -7.31
C LYS A 101 5.80 10.16 -6.24
N VAL A 102 6.61 9.25 -5.70
CA VAL A 102 6.16 8.32 -4.66
C VAL A 102 6.33 8.98 -3.31
N LEU A 103 5.21 9.29 -2.66
CA LEU A 103 5.22 9.97 -1.36
C LEU A 103 5.65 9.00 -0.25
N VAL A 104 6.48 9.46 0.68
CA VAL A 104 6.82 8.64 1.85
C VAL A 104 5.59 8.49 2.75
N LEU A 105 5.30 7.24 3.13
CA LEU A 105 4.26 6.90 4.07
C LEU A 105 4.83 6.98 5.50
N ASN A 106 4.37 7.96 6.27
CA ASN A 106 4.64 8.07 7.70
C ASN A 106 3.34 8.42 8.44
N LYS A 107 3.37 8.46 9.78
CA LYS A 107 2.19 8.72 10.62
C LYS A 107 1.50 10.07 10.31
N ASP A 108 2.27 11.05 9.87
CA ASP A 108 1.82 12.42 9.62
C ASP A 108 1.37 12.62 8.16
N THR A 109 1.57 11.61 7.30
CA THR A 109 1.16 11.64 5.91
C THR A 109 -0.35 11.76 5.80
N LEU A 110 -0.81 12.84 5.14
CA LEU A 110 -2.20 12.99 4.73
C LEU A 110 -2.46 12.20 3.45
N ILE A 111 -3.38 11.25 3.54
CA ILE A 111 -3.74 10.40 2.41
C ILE A 111 -4.64 11.17 1.44
N SER A 112 -4.32 11.11 0.15
CA SER A 112 -5.16 11.58 -0.95
C SER A 112 -5.50 10.42 -1.88
N TYR A 113 -6.66 10.47 -2.51
CA TYR A 113 -7.03 9.50 -3.53
C TYR A 113 -6.10 9.55 -4.73
N ASN A 114 -5.91 8.38 -5.35
CA ASN A 114 -5.10 8.20 -6.54
C ASN A 114 -3.68 8.77 -6.37
N LYS A 115 -3.11 8.63 -5.17
CA LYS A 115 -1.68 8.83 -4.90
C LYS A 115 -1.06 7.53 -4.42
N LEU A 116 0.18 7.30 -4.85
CA LEU A 116 0.97 6.15 -4.45
C LEU A 116 1.94 6.57 -3.35
N TYR A 117 1.90 5.84 -2.26
CA TYR A 117 2.75 6.06 -1.11
C TYR A 117 3.67 4.86 -0.91
N LYS A 118 4.90 5.10 -0.45
CA LYS A 118 5.89 4.07 -0.13
C LYS A 118 6.24 4.12 1.34
N PHE A 119 6.05 2.99 2.02
CA PHE A 119 6.67 2.75 3.30
C PHE A 119 8.08 2.17 3.05
N PRO A 120 9.15 2.88 3.45
CA PRO A 120 10.50 2.41 3.22
C PRO A 120 10.79 1.18 4.10
N PHE A 121 11.49 0.21 3.52
CA PHE A 121 12.16 -0.80 4.33
C PHE A 121 13.42 -0.18 4.91
N ILE A 122 13.56 -0.23 6.23
CA ILE A 122 14.76 0.19 6.94
C ILE A 122 15.41 -1.10 7.44
N THR A 123 16.49 -1.52 6.77
CA THR A 123 17.40 -2.50 7.35
C THR A 123 17.92 -1.89 8.64
N SER A 124 17.72 -2.57 9.75
CA SER A 124 18.35 -2.24 11.02
C SER A 124 19.85 -2.57 10.97
N GLU A 125 20.57 -1.91 10.07
CA GLU A 125 22.01 -1.76 10.16
C GLU A 125 22.28 -0.30 10.49
N ILE A 126 23.16 -0.06 11.47
CA ILE A 126 23.61 1.23 12.06
C ILE A 126 22.83 1.57 13.35
N THR A 127 23.41 1.48 14.57
CA THR A 127 24.72 1.99 14.99
C THR A 127 25.30 1.13 16.14
N ARG A 128 26.41 0.42 15.89
CA ARG A 128 27.43 0.14 16.92
C ARG A 128 28.55 1.15 16.66
N PHE A 129 28.56 2.24 17.41
CA PHE A 129 29.75 3.05 17.65
C PHE A 129 30.01 3.05 19.15
#